data_AF-A0A3L6Q0J2-F1
#
_entry.id   AF-A0A3L6Q0J2-F1
#
_cell.length_a   1.000
_cell.length_b   1.000
_cell.length_c   1.000
_cell.angle_alpha   90.00
_cell.angle_beta   90.00
_cell.angle_gamma   90.00
#
_symmetry.space_group_name_H-M   'P 1'
#
loop_
_entity.id
_entity.type
_entity.pdbx_description
1 polymer ?
#
loop_
_entity_poly.entity_id
_entity_poly.type
_entity_poly.pdbx_seq_one_letter_code
_entity_poly.pdbx_strand_id
1 'polypeptide(L)'
;MAEEATLDAEEFWHLDAENQLPRVVPEFPVFNMKNHDAICFSLCEGNHSFGYSGKTWMVEVHMKKKLLLNATAYSEEQILFRQITTKSARVLSQGLPFISSEMPDYLPEKRR
;
A
#
# COMPACT_ATOMS: atom_id res chain seq x y z
N MET A 1 -18.34 23.12 14.27
CA MET A 1 -17.21 23.54 13.43
C MET A 1 -16.28 22.35 13.37
N ALA A 2 -16.13 21.71 12.19
CA ALA A 2 -15.13 20.66 12.03
C ALA A 2 -13.79 21.40 11.89
N GLU A 3 -12.91 21.23 12.88
CA GLU A 3 -11.52 21.68 12.78
C GLU A 3 -10.88 20.89 11.64
N GLU A 4 -10.54 21.59 10.57
CA GLU A 4 -9.91 20.99 9.41
C GLU A 4 -8.50 20.58 9.84
N ALA A 5 -8.33 19.30 10.19
CA ALA A 5 -7.06 18.75 10.64
C ALA A 5 -6.11 18.59 9.45
N THR A 6 -5.62 19.72 8.94
CA THR A 6 -4.57 19.79 7.92
C THR A 6 -3.21 19.63 8.59
N LEU A 7 -2.38 18.76 8.04
CA LEU A 7 -1.03 18.49 8.52
C LEU A 7 -0.08 18.85 7.37
N ASP A 8 0.78 19.83 7.59
CA ASP A 8 1.71 20.29 6.56
C ASP A 8 2.81 19.26 6.30
N ALA A 9 3.41 19.28 5.11
CA ALA A 9 4.49 18.37 4.77
C ALA A 9 5.69 18.52 5.72
N GLU A 10 6.07 19.74 6.10
CA GLU A 10 7.19 19.97 7.02
C GLU A 10 6.86 19.44 8.42
N GLU A 11 5.64 19.71 8.90
CA GLU A 11 5.15 19.19 10.19
C GLU A 11 5.15 17.66 10.22
N PHE A 12 4.78 16.99 9.12
CA PHE A 12 4.78 15.53 9.00
C PHE A 12 6.18 14.95 9.19
N TRP A 13 7.20 15.52 8.55
CA TRP A 13 8.57 15.04 8.68
C TRP A 13 9.18 15.32 10.05
N HIS A 14 8.75 16.39 10.72
CA HIS A 14 9.14 16.64 12.10
C HIS A 14 8.61 15.58 13.09
N LEU A 15 7.59 14.80 12.71
CA LEU A 15 7.09 13.69 13.54
C LEU A 15 8.07 12.50 13.56
N ASP A 16 8.88 12.35 12.50
CA ASP A 16 9.92 11.33 12.42
C ASP A 16 11.22 11.88 13.03
N ALA A 17 11.29 11.85 14.36
CA ALA A 17 12.47 12.31 15.11
C ALA A 17 13.75 11.56 14.73
N GLU A 18 13.63 10.35 14.20
CA GLU A 18 14.76 9.47 13.86
C GLU A 18 15.14 9.56 12.37
N ASN A 19 14.41 10.33 11.54
CA ASN A 19 14.59 10.45 10.09
C ASN A 19 14.78 9.08 9.39
N GLN A 20 14.06 8.05 9.83
CA GLN A 20 14.15 6.72 9.25
C GLN A 20 13.26 6.56 8.02
N LEU A 21 12.31 7.45 7.84
CA LEU A 21 11.37 7.41 6.74
C LEU A 21 11.93 8.09 5.48
N PRO A 22 11.66 7.53 4.29
CA PRO A 22 12.00 8.20 3.04
C PRO A 22 11.18 9.49 2.91
N ARG A 23 11.84 10.62 2.57
CA ARG A 23 11.19 11.92 2.36
C ARG A 23 10.47 11.98 1.01
N VAL A 24 9.43 11.19 0.86
CA VAL A 24 8.58 11.07 -0.34
C VAL A 24 7.16 11.50 -0.04
N VAL A 25 6.40 11.90 -1.06
CA VAL A 25 5.01 12.32 -0.87
C VAL A 25 4.19 11.12 -0.36
N PRO A 26 3.47 11.24 0.77
CA PRO A 26 2.58 10.18 1.24
C PRO A 26 1.40 9.98 0.30
N GLU A 27 1.11 8.73 -0.04
CA GLU A 27 0.00 8.32 -0.89
C GLU A 27 -1.03 7.49 -0.12
N PHE A 28 -2.22 7.30 -0.73
CA PHE A 28 -3.29 6.41 -0.27
C PHE A 28 -3.65 6.55 1.22
N PRO A 29 -4.27 7.66 1.66
CA PRO A 29 -4.73 7.80 3.03
C PRO A 29 -5.80 6.76 3.35
N VAL A 30 -5.52 5.88 4.32
CA VAL A 30 -6.45 4.87 4.83
C VAL A 30 -6.87 5.27 6.24
N PHE A 31 -8.17 5.42 6.46
CA PHE A 31 -8.71 5.66 7.81
C PHE A 31 -8.71 4.38 8.63
N ASN A 32 -8.22 4.46 9.87
CA ASN A 32 -8.37 3.39 10.82
C ASN A 32 -9.81 3.39 11.38
N MET A 33 -10.57 2.32 11.14
CA MET A 33 -11.96 2.23 11.64
C MET A 33 -12.05 2.12 13.17
N LYS A 34 -11.00 1.66 13.85
CA LYS A 34 -10.95 1.57 15.31
C LYS A 34 -10.58 2.92 15.95
N ASN A 35 -9.72 3.68 15.27
CA ASN A 35 -9.31 5.01 15.70
C ASN A 35 -9.52 6.01 14.56
N HIS A 36 -10.65 6.71 14.56
CA HIS A 36 -11.01 7.68 13.52
C HIS A 36 -10.04 8.85 13.40
N ASP A 37 -9.20 9.08 14.43
CA ASP A 37 -8.21 10.15 14.42
C ASP A 37 -6.84 9.68 13.89
N ALA A 38 -6.69 8.39 13.56
CA ALA A 38 -5.51 7.82 12.95
C ALA A 38 -5.71 7.57 11.46
N ILE A 39 -4.77 8.08 10.65
CA ILE A 39 -4.69 7.87 9.22
C ILE A 39 -3.39 7.16 8.90
N CYS A 40 -3.47 6.11 8.10
CA CYS A 40 -2.33 5.37 7.58
C CYS A 40 -2.00 5.86 6.18
N PHE A 41 -0.74 6.20 5.93
CA PHE A 41 -0.24 6.60 4.62
C PHE A 41 0.80 5.60 4.11
N SER A 42 0.92 5.47 2.80
CA SER A 42 1.98 4.70 2.15
C SER A 42 3.08 5.62 1.62
N LEU A 43 4.33 5.31 1.93
CA LEU A 43 5.52 5.98 1.43
C LEU A 43 6.29 5.01 0.53
N CYS A 44 6.31 5.28 -0.77
CA CYS A 44 7.00 4.43 -1.75
C CYS A 44 8.25 5.15 -2.26
N GLU A 45 9.44 4.59 -2.02
CA GLU A 45 10.71 5.18 -2.46
C GLU A 45 11.04 4.87 -3.95
N GLY A 46 10.17 4.12 -4.65
CA GLY A 46 10.39 3.71 -6.03
C GLY A 46 9.41 4.33 -7.02
N ASN A 47 9.90 4.61 -8.23
CA ASN A 47 9.04 4.85 -9.38
C ASN A 47 8.22 3.57 -9.64
N HIS A 48 6.95 3.68 -10.01
CA HIS A 48 6.09 2.56 -10.45
C HIS A 48 6.58 1.87 -11.76
N SER A 49 7.89 1.89 -12.04
CA SER A 49 8.50 1.17 -13.16
C SER A 49 8.52 -0.33 -12.88
N PHE A 50 7.90 -1.07 -13.79
CA PHE A 50 7.79 -2.53 -13.79
C PHE A 50 9.16 -3.19 -13.58
N GLY A 51 9.40 -3.79 -12.42
CA GLY A 51 10.60 -4.62 -12.15
C GLY A 51 11.51 -4.20 -10.99
N TYR A 52 11.29 -3.04 -10.36
CA TYR A 52 11.96 -2.66 -9.11
C TYR A 52 10.91 -2.15 -8.13
N SER A 53 10.58 -2.91 -7.09
CA SER A 53 9.71 -2.41 -6.03
C SER A 53 10.59 -1.73 -4.98
N GLY A 54 10.65 -0.39 -5.04
CA GLY A 54 11.26 0.40 -3.98
C GLY A 54 10.68 0.01 -2.61
N LYS A 55 11.48 0.19 -1.55
CA LYS A 55 11.02 -0.05 -0.18
C LYS A 55 9.76 0.78 0.06
N THR A 56 8.68 0.08 0.41
CA THR A 56 7.39 0.71 0.74
C THR A 56 7.25 0.75 2.25
N TRP A 57 6.87 1.88 2.81
CA TRP A 57 6.60 2.04 4.24
C TRP A 57 5.12 2.37 4.45
N MET A 58 4.54 1.79 5.49
CA MET A 58 3.23 2.15 6.00
C MET A 58 3.43 2.95 7.28
N VAL A 59 2.88 4.15 7.33
CA VAL A 59 3.04 5.08 8.44
C VAL A 59 1.69 5.50 8.95
N GLU A 60 1.44 5.25 10.24
CA GLU A 60 0.21 5.60 10.91
C GLU A 60 0.42 6.89 11.69
N VAL A 61 -0.37 7.91 11.39
CA VAL A 61 -0.30 9.24 12.00
C VAL A 61 -1.60 9.59 12.67
N HIS A 62 -1.52 10.06 13.92
CA HIS A 62 -2.64 10.63 14.64
C HIS A 62 -2.83 12.08 14.20
N MET A 63 -3.87 12.36 13.41
CA MET A 63 -4.07 13.67 12.77
C MET A 63 -4.38 14.79 13.78
N LYS A 64 -5.24 14.52 14.79
CA LYS A 64 -5.58 15.53 15.81
C LYS A 64 -4.40 15.90 16.73
N LYS A 65 -3.57 14.91 17.07
CA LYS A 65 -2.42 15.12 17.96
C LYS A 65 -1.16 15.46 17.18
N LYS A 66 -1.18 15.32 15.85
CA LYS A 66 -0.03 15.39 14.95
C LYS A 66 1.14 14.57 15.49
N LEU A 67 0.95 13.25 15.61
CA LEU A 67 1.97 12.32 16.13
C LEU A 67 2.07 11.08 15.27
N LEU A 68 3.31 10.64 15.01
CA LEU A 68 3.57 9.34 14.37
C LEU A 68 3.30 8.23 15.39
N LEU A 69 2.34 7.36 15.11
CA LEU A 69 1.96 6.24 15.96
C LEU A 69 2.76 4.98 15.64
N ASN A 70 2.98 4.72 14.35
CA ASN A 70 3.66 3.53 13.90
C ASN A 70 4.28 3.74 12.52
N ALA A 71 5.38 3.05 12.26
CA ALA A 71 6.07 3.03 10.97
C ALA A 71 6.55 1.60 10.71
N THR A 72 6.08 1.00 9.62
CA THR A 72 6.44 -0.37 9.26
C THR A 72 6.88 -0.45 7.80
N ALA A 73 8.03 -1.08 7.57
CA ALA A 73 8.50 -1.38 6.23
C ALA A 73 7.79 -2.62 5.70
N TYR A 74 7.29 -2.51 4.47
CA TYR A 74 6.73 -3.61 3.69
C TYR A 74 7.85 -4.21 2.83
N SER A 75 8.19 -5.49 3.04
CA SER A 75 9.17 -6.21 2.20
C SER A 75 8.49 -6.84 0.97
N GLU A 76 9.20 -6.85 -0.17
CA GLU A 76 8.71 -7.31 -1.49
C GLU A 76 8.16 -8.74 -1.50
N GLU A 77 8.60 -9.61 -0.58
CA GLU A 77 8.15 -10.99 -0.47
C GLU A 77 6.63 -11.12 -0.22
N GLN A 78 6.00 -10.10 0.36
CA GLN A 78 4.53 -10.04 0.51
C GLN A 78 3.80 -9.53 -0.74
N ILE A 79 4.50 -8.81 -1.64
CA ILE A 79 3.93 -8.20 -2.84
C ILE A 79 3.71 -9.25 -3.95
N LEU A 80 4.64 -10.20 -4.10
CA LEU A 80 4.54 -11.29 -5.08
C LEU A 80 3.26 -12.13 -4.91
N PHE A 81 2.81 -12.36 -3.67
CA PHE A 81 1.59 -13.12 -3.40
C PHE A 81 0.30 -12.37 -3.75
N ARG A 82 0.32 -11.03 -3.76
CA ARG A 82 -0.88 -10.20 -3.98
C ARG A 82 -0.96 -9.60 -5.39
N GLN A 83 0.18 -9.52 -6.10
CA GLN A 83 0.28 -8.94 -7.45
C GLN A 83 0.07 -9.92 -8.60
N ILE A 84 -0.33 -11.17 -8.35
CA ILE A 84 -1.07 -11.95 -9.36
C ILE A 84 -2.48 -11.34 -9.48
N THR A 85 -2.53 -10.08 -9.89
CA THR A 85 -3.75 -9.41 -10.33
C THR A 85 -3.86 -9.61 -11.84
N THR A 86 -5.08 -9.58 -12.35
CA THR A 86 -5.42 -9.81 -13.77
C THR A 86 -4.63 -8.94 -14.76
N LYS A 87 -3.99 -7.85 -14.31
CA LYS A 87 -3.14 -6.98 -15.13
C LYS A 87 -1.76 -7.58 -15.41
N SER A 88 -1.14 -8.24 -14.42
CA SER A 88 0.14 -8.95 -14.58
C SER A 88 0.00 -10.17 -15.48
N ALA A 89 -1.14 -10.87 -15.37
CA ALA A 89 -1.47 -12.00 -16.23
C ALA A 89 -1.49 -11.61 -17.72
N ARG A 90 -2.00 -10.41 -18.06
CA ARG A 90 -2.03 -9.92 -19.46
C ARG A 90 -0.64 -9.64 -20.04
N VAL A 91 0.30 -9.20 -19.21
CA VAL A 91 1.69 -8.93 -19.63
C VAL A 91 2.41 -10.25 -19.87
N LEU A 92 2.22 -11.23 -18.99
CA LEU A 92 2.78 -12.57 -19.14
C LEU A 92 2.11 -13.40 -20.25
N SER A 93 0.88 -13.06 -20.63
CA SER A 93 0.14 -13.72 -21.71
C SER A 93 0.27 -13.05 -23.07
N GLN A 94 1.11 -12.01 -23.23
CA GLN A 94 1.32 -11.41 -24.55
C GLN A 94 1.93 -12.47 -25.49
N GLY A 95 1.14 -12.90 -26.48
CA GLY A 95 1.51 -13.95 -27.44
C GLY A 95 0.88 -15.32 -27.19
N LEU A 96 0.12 -15.51 -26.10
CA LEU A 96 -0.65 -16.73 -25.84
C LEU A 96 -2.14 -16.48 -26.15
N PRO A 97 -2.81 -17.36 -26.92
CA PRO A 97 -4.20 -17.14 -27.33
C PRO A 97 -5.18 -17.21 -26.16
N PHE A 98 -4.83 -17.87 -25.04
CA PHE A 98 -5.66 -17.99 -23.85
C PHE A 98 -4.82 -18.09 -22.57
N ILE A 99 -5.26 -17.42 -21.50
CA ILE A 99 -4.76 -17.63 -20.14
C ILE A 99 -5.53 -18.83 -19.58
N SER A 100 -4.86 -19.96 -19.35
CA SER A 100 -5.47 -21.09 -18.65
C SER A 100 -5.65 -20.70 -17.18
N SER A 101 -6.89 -20.39 -16.77
CA SER A 101 -7.24 -20.28 -15.35
C SER A 101 -7.46 -21.70 -14.83
N GLU A 102 -6.73 -22.08 -13.79
CA GLU A 102 -7.12 -23.24 -12.99
C GLU A 102 -8.52 -22.99 -12.42
N MET A 103 -9.37 -24.03 -12.44
CA MET A 103 -10.73 -23.91 -11.93
C MET A 103 -10.64 -23.77 -10.41
N PRO A 104 -11.18 -22.70 -9.81
CA PRO A 104 -11.09 -22.52 -8.37
C PRO A 104 -11.82 -23.65 -7.62
N ASP A 105 -11.17 -24.19 -6.58
CA ASP A 105 -11.61 -25.37 -5.80
C ASP A 105 -12.98 -25.23 -5.13
N TYR A 106 -13.52 -24.00 -5.04
CA TYR A 106 -14.84 -23.73 -4.47
C TYR A 106 -16.00 -23.93 -5.47
N LEU A 107 -15.72 -24.21 -6.73
CA LEU A 107 -16.75 -24.59 -7.71
C LEU A 107 -16.91 -26.11 -7.73
N PRO A 108 -18.08 -26.66 -7.36
CA PRO A 108 -18.27 -28.10 -7.42
C PRO A 108 -18.23 -28.55 -8.89
N GLU A 109 -17.33 -29.50 -9.19
CA GLU A 109 -17.35 -30.20 -10.48
C GLU A 109 -18.73 -30.83 -10.67
N LYS A 110 -19.48 -30.32 -11.65
CA LYS A 110 -20.75 -30.92 -12.04
C LYS A 110 -20.44 -32.23 -12.77
N ARG A 111 -20.35 -33.32 -12.01
CA ARG A 111 -20.28 -34.69 -12.55
C ARG A 111 -21.54 -34.93 -13.39
N ARG A 112 -21.33 -35.22 -14.68
CA ARG A 112 -22.37 -35.70 -15.60
C ARG A 112 -22.54 -37.21 -15.44
#